data_AF-A0A7J0GHB1-F1
#
_entry.id   AF-A0A7J0GHB1-F1
#
_cell.length_a   1.000
_cell.length_b   1.000
_cell.length_c   1.000
_cell.angle_alpha   90.00
_cell.angle_beta   90.00
_cell.angle_gamma   90.00
#
_symmetry.space_group_name_H-M   'P 1'
#
loop_
_entity.id
_entity.type
_entity.pdbx_description
1 polymer ?
#
loop_
_entity_poly.entity_id
_entity_poly.type
_entity_poly.pdbx_seq_one_letter_code
_entity_poly.pdbx_strand_id
1 'polypeptide(L)'
;MIVGALLGESVKRFNVNAIMGIDVDVRLLESFAENQAPLLSETEANQLKTALAEARQLSNLLLSNHPENFLNPVIRERSYNALDYRKVVIISEKLRDQSDRLFGTFGTRGYKQNPKMKSLDALIKRLKDVN
;
A
#
# COMPACT_ATOMS: atom_id res chain seq x y z
N MET A 1 -2.12 -13.17 0.74
CA MET A 1 -2.94 -13.17 1.96
C MET A 1 -3.62 -11.83 2.24
N ILE A 2 -2.99 -10.65 2.25
CA ILE A 2 -3.74 -9.37 2.30
C ILE A 2 -3.71 -8.66 0.94
N VAL A 3 -2.51 -8.56 0.35
CA VAL A 3 -2.29 -7.99 -0.99
C VAL A 3 -3.13 -8.70 -2.05
N GLY A 4 -3.24 -10.03 -1.98
CA GLY A 4 -4.10 -10.81 -2.88
C GLY A 4 -5.59 -10.42 -2.80
N ALA A 5 -6.11 -10.08 -1.63
CA ALA A 5 -7.47 -9.60 -1.49
C ALA A 5 -7.67 -8.22 -2.14
N LEU A 6 -6.70 -7.32 -1.98
CA LEU A 6 -6.71 -6.00 -2.64
C LEU A 6 -6.57 -6.10 -4.17
N LEU A 7 -5.83 -7.11 -4.67
CA LEU A 7 -5.71 -7.40 -6.09
C LEU A 7 -6.98 -8.03 -6.68
N GLY A 8 -7.71 -8.81 -5.88
CA GLY A 8 -8.91 -9.52 -6.31
C GLY A 8 -9.95 -8.62 -6.97
N GLU A 9 -10.66 -9.16 -7.95
CA GLU A 9 -11.70 -8.43 -8.70
C GLU A 9 -12.92 -8.07 -7.85
N SER A 10 -13.11 -8.77 -6.73
CA SER A 10 -14.14 -8.48 -5.73
C SER A 10 -13.95 -7.09 -5.11
N VAL A 11 -12.70 -6.66 -4.93
CA VAL A 11 -12.36 -5.32 -4.44
C VAL A 11 -12.16 -4.41 -5.63
N LYS A 12 -13.21 -3.66 -5.99
CA LYS A 12 -13.16 -2.68 -7.08
C LYS A 12 -12.54 -1.35 -6.67
N ARG A 13 -12.82 -0.89 -5.44
CA ARG A 13 -12.37 0.40 -4.89
C ARG A 13 -12.28 0.36 -3.38
N PHE A 14 -11.36 1.12 -2.81
CA PHE A 14 -11.25 1.37 -1.38
C PHE A 14 -10.63 2.75 -1.14
N ASN A 15 -10.68 3.26 0.09
CA ASN A 15 -10.15 4.58 0.46
C ASN A 15 -8.94 4.43 1.41
N VAL A 16 -8.33 5.56 1.78
CA VAL A 16 -7.18 5.59 2.70
C VAL A 16 -7.51 4.96 4.05
N ASN A 17 -8.74 5.14 4.55
CA ASN A 17 -9.16 4.59 5.83
C ASN A 17 -9.07 3.06 5.85
N ALA A 18 -9.37 2.39 4.74
CA ALA A 18 -9.18 0.95 4.61
C ALA A 18 -7.70 0.55 4.75
N ILE A 19 -6.79 1.32 4.13
CA ILE A 19 -5.35 1.06 4.22
C ILE A 19 -4.84 1.34 5.64
N MET A 20 -5.35 2.37 6.33
CA MET A 20 -5.02 2.62 7.73
C MET A 20 -5.47 1.48 8.64
N GLY A 21 -6.67 0.93 8.41
CA GLY A 21 -7.15 -0.25 9.14
C GLY A 21 -6.25 -1.47 8.92
N ILE A 22 -5.92 -1.77 7.66
CA ILE A 22 -4.98 -2.84 7.31
C ILE A 22 -3.62 -2.62 7.98
N ASP A 23 -3.13 -1.37 8.05
CA ASP A 23 -1.85 -1.07 8.69
C ASP A 23 -1.85 -1.45 10.18
N VAL A 24 -2.95 -1.14 10.89
CA VAL A 24 -3.14 -1.52 12.29
C VAL A 24 -3.18 -3.04 12.44
N ASP A 25 -3.95 -3.72 11.60
CA ASP A 25 -4.07 -5.18 11.63
C ASP A 25 -2.73 -5.87 11.38
N VAL A 26 -1.94 -5.39 10.40
CA VAL A 26 -0.60 -5.94 10.12
C VAL A 26 0.34 -5.70 11.30
N ARG A 27 0.26 -4.54 11.98
CA ARG A 27 1.09 -4.29 13.19
C ARG A 27 0.75 -5.27 14.30
N LEU A 28 -0.54 -5.57 14.47
CA LEU A 28 -0.99 -6.56 15.45
C LEU A 28 -0.45 -7.95 15.12
N LEU A 29 -0.51 -8.36 13.85
CA LEU A 29 0.02 -9.65 13.40
C LEU A 29 1.54 -9.75 13.54
N GLU A 30 2.28 -8.67 13.27
CA GLU A 30 3.73 -8.62 13.47
C GLU A 30 4.09 -8.74 14.94
N SER A 31 3.39 -8.00 15.83
CA SER A 31 3.60 -8.10 17.27
C SER A 31 3.27 -9.51 17.79
N PHE A 32 2.20 -10.11 17.29
CA PHE A 32 1.88 -11.51 17.59
C PHE A 32 3.01 -12.44 17.14
N ALA A 33 3.51 -12.31 15.92
CA ALA A 33 4.61 -13.10 15.38
C ALA A 33 5.89 -12.96 16.22
N GLU A 34 6.20 -11.75 16.66
CA GLU A 34 7.37 -11.46 17.50
C GLU A 34 7.26 -12.11 18.89
N ASN A 35 6.06 -12.11 19.47
CA ASN A 35 5.78 -12.80 20.74
C ASN A 35 5.86 -14.33 20.64
N GLN A 36 5.52 -14.90 19.47
CA GLN A 36 5.62 -16.34 19.24
C GLN A 36 7.02 -16.78 18.81
N ALA A 37 7.90 -15.87 18.37
CA ALA A 37 9.22 -16.19 17.86
C ALA A 37 10.08 -17.09 18.78
N PRO A 38 10.06 -16.95 20.12
CA PRO A 38 10.81 -17.85 21.01
C PRO A 38 10.30 -19.29 21.04
N LEU A 39 9.06 -19.53 20.61
CA LEU A 39 8.41 -20.84 20.60
C LEU A 39 8.52 -21.55 19.23
N LEU A 40 9.01 -20.84 18.22
CA LEU A 40 9.13 -21.33 16.84
C LEU A 40 10.60 -21.64 16.51
N SER A 41 10.81 -22.53 15.56
CA SER A 41 12.14 -22.64 14.94
C SER A 41 12.49 -21.34 14.22
N GLU A 42 13.78 -21.04 14.08
CA GLU A 42 14.25 -19.84 13.36
C GLU A 42 13.69 -19.77 11.93
N THR A 43 13.56 -20.93 11.27
CA THR A 43 12.97 -21.02 9.93
C THR A 43 11.49 -20.61 9.92
N GLU A 44 10.68 -21.11 10.86
CA GLU A 44 9.26 -20.76 10.96
C GLU A 44 9.05 -19.29 11.34
N ALA A 45 9.85 -18.77 12.27
CA ALA A 45 9.81 -17.35 12.64
C ALA A 45 10.14 -16.44 11.45
N ASN A 46 11.14 -16.81 10.64
CA ASN A 46 11.51 -16.08 9.43
C ASN A 46 10.40 -16.18 8.36
N GLN A 47 9.82 -17.35 8.15
CA GLN A 47 8.70 -17.51 7.21
C GLN A 47 7.50 -16.64 7.59
N LEU A 48 7.16 -16.57 8.88
CA LEU A 48 6.06 -15.73 9.36
C LEU A 48 6.33 -14.24 9.12
N LYS A 49 7.56 -13.78 9.37
CA LYS A 49 7.98 -12.40 9.06
C LYS A 49 7.90 -12.11 7.57
N THR A 50 8.42 -13.00 6.73
CA THR A 50 8.39 -12.85 5.27
C THR A 50 6.95 -12.85 4.73
N ALA A 51 6.04 -13.62 5.32
CA ALA A 51 4.63 -13.67 4.92
C ALA A 51 3.89 -12.33 5.13
N LEU A 52 4.30 -11.53 6.13
CA LEU A 52 3.72 -10.22 6.43
C LEU A 52 4.42 -9.06 5.70
N ALA A 53 5.65 -9.25 5.24
CA ALA A 53 6.49 -8.21 4.65
C ALA A 53 5.83 -7.49 3.47
N GLU A 54 5.18 -8.22 2.56
CA GLU A 54 4.51 -7.62 1.39
C GLU A 54 3.39 -6.65 1.82
N ALA A 55 2.58 -7.03 2.81
CA ALA A 55 1.47 -6.20 3.30
C ALA A 55 1.99 -4.97 4.04
N ARG A 56 3.02 -5.12 4.88
CA ARG A 56 3.70 -4.04 5.60
C ARG A 56 4.31 -3.00 4.65
N GLN A 57 5.03 -3.46 3.64
CA GLN A 57 5.67 -2.56 2.68
C GLN A 57 4.63 -1.84 1.82
N LEU A 58 3.55 -2.52 1.46
CA LEU A 58 2.45 -1.92 0.70
C LEU A 58 1.73 -0.83 1.51
N SER A 59 1.41 -1.08 2.79
CA SER A 59 0.78 -0.06 3.64
C SER A 59 1.68 1.15 3.81
N ASN A 60 2.98 0.93 4.05
CA ASN A 60 3.98 1.99 4.13
C ASN A 60 4.05 2.83 2.85
N LEU A 61 4.02 2.19 1.68
CA LEU A 61 4.03 2.89 0.39
C LEU A 61 2.78 3.74 0.18
N LEU A 62 1.59 3.15 0.38
CA LEU A 62 0.30 3.81 0.14
C LEU A 62 0.01 4.94 1.14
N LEU A 63 0.59 4.88 2.34
CA LEU A 63 0.47 5.91 3.37
C LEU A 63 1.65 6.93 3.35
N SER A 64 2.66 6.68 2.50
CA SER A 64 3.86 7.51 2.40
C SER A 64 3.54 8.93 1.93
N ASN A 65 4.31 9.89 2.42
CA ASN A 65 4.32 11.26 1.87
C ASN A 65 5.17 11.36 0.59
N HIS A 66 6.06 10.38 0.37
CA HIS A 66 7.03 10.34 -0.73
C HIS A 66 6.97 8.99 -1.47
N PRO A 67 5.84 8.64 -2.11
CA PRO A 67 5.70 7.38 -2.82
C PRO A 67 6.66 7.26 -4.02
N GLU A 68 7.12 8.38 -4.59
CA GLU A 68 8.11 8.43 -5.67
C GLU A 68 9.44 7.74 -5.33
N ASN A 69 9.78 7.62 -4.05
CA ASN A 69 10.96 6.91 -3.58
C ASN A 69 10.94 5.42 -3.97
N PHE A 70 9.77 4.85 -4.25
CA PHE A 70 9.65 3.49 -4.76
C PHE A 70 10.32 3.28 -6.13
N LEU A 71 10.50 4.35 -6.91
CA LEU A 71 11.21 4.29 -8.21
C LEU A 71 12.72 4.27 -8.04
N ASN A 72 13.25 4.68 -6.89
CA ASN A 72 14.69 4.64 -6.63
C ASN A 72 15.10 3.18 -6.34
N PRO A 73 15.99 2.57 -7.15
CA PRO A 73 16.37 1.15 -6.97
C PRO A 73 16.93 0.84 -5.58
N VAL A 74 17.74 1.74 -5.02
CA VAL A 74 18.37 1.56 -3.70
C VAL A 74 17.32 1.60 -2.59
N ILE A 75 16.38 2.55 -2.67
CA ILE A 75 15.30 2.64 -1.67
C ILE A 75 14.36 1.45 -1.81
N ARG A 76 14.07 1.01 -3.04
CA ARG A 76 13.22 -0.15 -3.30
C ARG A 76 13.84 -1.43 -2.73
N GLU A 77 15.10 -1.70 -3.01
CA GLU A 77 15.80 -2.88 -2.48
C GLU A 77 15.84 -2.89 -0.94
N ARG A 78 15.95 -1.72 -0.32
CA ARG A 78 15.98 -1.61 1.15
C ARG A 78 14.61 -1.70 1.81
N SER A 79 13.60 -1.02 1.26
CA SER A 79 12.34 -0.75 1.97
C SER A 79 11.10 -1.36 1.30
N TYR A 80 11.20 -1.76 0.04
CA TYR A 80 10.08 -2.21 -0.79
C TYR A 80 10.42 -3.45 -1.63
N ASN A 81 11.35 -4.28 -1.15
CA ASN A 81 11.87 -5.44 -1.88
C ASN A 81 10.85 -6.57 -2.08
N ALA A 82 9.83 -6.64 -1.23
CA ALA A 82 8.74 -7.61 -1.37
C ALA A 82 7.67 -7.14 -2.37
N LEU A 83 7.70 -5.88 -2.82
CA LEU A 83 6.67 -5.32 -3.69
C LEU A 83 6.98 -5.52 -5.17
N ASP A 84 5.96 -6.03 -5.88
CA ASP A 84 5.93 -6.10 -7.34
C ASP A 84 5.32 -4.82 -7.95
N TYR A 85 5.93 -4.34 -9.03
CA TYR A 85 5.51 -3.10 -9.71
C TYR A 85 4.07 -3.17 -10.21
N ARG A 86 3.68 -4.29 -10.85
CA ARG A 86 2.36 -4.46 -11.44
C ARG A 86 1.29 -4.50 -10.37
N LYS A 87 1.54 -5.22 -9.26
CA LYS A 87 0.63 -5.23 -8.11
C LYS A 87 0.42 -3.84 -7.52
N VAL A 88 1.51 -3.09 -7.33
CA VAL A 88 1.47 -1.71 -6.79
C VAL A 88 0.61 -0.82 -7.68
N VAL A 89 0.78 -0.88 -9.01
CA VAL A 89 -0.05 -0.12 -9.96
C VAL A 89 -1.53 -0.45 -9.78
N ILE A 90 -1.90 -1.73 -9.88
CA ILE A 90 -3.31 -2.16 -9.82
C ILE A 90 -3.96 -1.73 -8.50
N ILE A 91 -3.26 -1.91 -7.37
CA ILE A 91 -3.80 -1.58 -6.05
C ILE A 91 -3.92 -0.06 -5.89
N SER A 92 -2.92 0.70 -6.31
CA SER A 92 -2.94 2.17 -6.20
C SER A 92 -4.05 2.79 -7.05
N GLU A 93 -4.41 2.18 -8.19
CA GLU A 93 -5.54 2.64 -9.01
C GLU A 93 -6.92 2.43 -8.36
N LYS A 94 -7.04 1.37 -7.56
CA LYS A 94 -8.25 1.05 -6.78
C LYS A 94 -8.40 1.96 -5.56
N LEU A 95 -7.32 2.58 -5.09
CA LEU A 95 -7.34 3.55 -4.00
C LEU A 95 -7.97 4.87 -4.48
N ARG A 96 -9.17 5.19 -4.01
CA ARG A 96 -9.94 6.40 -4.35
C ARG A 96 -10.61 6.96 -3.11
N ASP A 97 -10.50 8.26 -2.88
CA ASP A 97 -11.19 8.92 -1.77
C ASP A 97 -12.66 9.20 -2.11
N GLN A 98 -13.53 9.05 -1.10
CA GLN A 98 -14.99 9.20 -1.25
C GLN A 98 -15.42 10.60 -1.72
N SER A 99 -14.57 11.61 -1.53
CA SER A 99 -14.86 13.01 -1.85
C SER A 99 -14.77 13.36 -3.33
N ASP A 100 -14.17 12.52 -4.18
CA ASP A 100 -13.93 12.84 -5.60
C ASP A 100 -15.21 12.85 -6.47
N ARG A 101 -16.38 12.50 -5.92
CA ARG A 101 -17.59 12.27 -6.73
C ARG A 101 -18.86 13.03 -6.34
N LEU A 102 -18.96 13.65 -5.17
CA LEU A 102 -20.29 14.12 -4.75
C LEU A 102 -20.76 15.41 -5.47
N PHE A 103 -19.87 16.20 -6.09
CA PHE A 103 -20.27 17.43 -6.79
C PHE A 103 -19.41 17.76 -8.02
N GLY A 104 -19.24 16.79 -8.93
CA GLY A 104 -18.44 16.95 -10.16
C GLY A 104 -18.96 17.96 -11.20
N THR A 105 -19.90 18.85 -10.86
CA THR A 105 -20.44 19.81 -11.86
C THR A 105 -20.79 21.21 -11.35
N PHE A 106 -20.71 21.52 -10.04
CA PHE A 106 -21.14 22.86 -9.54
C PHE A 106 -20.29 23.47 -8.41
N GLY A 107 -19.02 23.07 -8.25
CA GLY A 107 -18.20 23.50 -7.11
C GLY A 107 -16.75 23.82 -7.44
N THR A 108 -16.49 24.71 -8.41
CA THR A 108 -15.19 25.37 -8.50
C THR A 108 -14.97 26.22 -7.25
N ARG A 109 -13.93 25.88 -6.46
CA ARG A 109 -13.31 26.59 -5.31
C ARG A 109 -13.55 25.90 -3.96
N GLY A 110 -12.70 24.93 -3.62
CA GLY A 110 -12.56 24.52 -2.22
C GLY A 110 -11.94 23.16 -1.94
N TYR A 111 -11.91 22.24 -2.92
CA TYR A 111 -11.32 20.92 -2.69
C TYR A 111 -9.79 21.03 -2.58
N LYS A 112 -9.29 21.01 -1.33
CA LYS A 112 -7.88 20.74 -1.04
C LYS A 112 -7.58 19.32 -1.55
N GLN A 113 -7.12 19.21 -2.80
CA GLN A 113 -6.57 17.96 -3.33
C GLN A 113 -5.53 17.45 -2.35
N ASN A 114 -5.69 16.21 -1.89
CA ASN A 114 -4.75 15.57 -0.99
C ASN A 114 -3.39 15.46 -1.71
N PRO A 115 -2.33 16.17 -1.25
CA PRO A 115 -1.02 16.16 -1.90
C PRO A 115 -0.45 14.75 -2.05
N LYS A 116 -0.76 13.85 -1.11
CA LYS A 116 -0.35 12.45 -1.14
C LYS A 116 -1.00 11.66 -2.28
N MET A 117 -2.27 11.94 -2.57
CA MET A 117 -2.96 11.30 -3.70
C MET A 117 -2.36 11.76 -5.02
N LYS A 118 -2.01 13.05 -5.13
CA LYS A 118 -1.35 13.58 -6.32
C LYS A 118 0.03 12.97 -6.55
N SER A 119 0.84 12.78 -5.50
CA SER A 119 2.15 12.12 -5.64
C SER A 119 2.01 10.63 -5.97
N LEU A 120 1.00 9.96 -5.42
CA LEU A 120 0.70 8.57 -5.75
C LEU A 120 0.23 8.42 -7.21
N ASP A 121 -0.65 9.29 -7.70
CA ASP A 121 -1.08 9.30 -9.11
C ASP A 121 0.11 9.53 -10.06
N ALA A 122 1.04 10.41 -9.69
CA ALA A 122 2.27 10.64 -10.45
C ALA A 122 3.18 9.40 -10.47
N LEU A 123 3.28 8.68 -9.34
CA LEU A 123 3.97 7.39 -9.28
C LEU A 123 3.31 6.37 -10.23
N ILE A 124 1.99 6.20 -10.15
CA ILE A 124 1.23 5.26 -11.00
C ILE A 124 1.51 5.54 -12.48
N LYS A 125 1.47 6.80 -12.90
CA LYS A 125 1.75 7.19 -14.28
C LYS A 125 3.15 6.76 -14.71
N ARG A 126 4.17 7.10 -13.91
CA ARG A 126 5.56 6.71 -14.21
C ARG A 126 5.75 5.19 -14.27
N LEU A 127 5.09 4.45 -13.38
CA LEU A 127 5.17 2.99 -13.38
C LEU A 127 4.54 2.34 -14.61
N LYS A 128 3.56 3.01 -15.25
CA LYS A 128 2.99 2.58 -16.53
C LYS A 128 3.85 2.96 -17.72
N ASP A 129 4.58 4.08 -17.64
CA ASP A 129 5.47 4.52 -18.73
C ASP A 129 6.72 3.63 -18.87
N VAL A 130 7.08 2.88 -17.82
CA VAL A 130 8.29 2.03 -17.75
C VAL A 130 7.99 0.54 -18.00
N ASN A 131 6.71 0.14 -18.05
CA ASN A 131 6.26 -1.23 -18.34
C ASN A 131 5.55 -1.31 -19.70
#